data_AF-A0A2D5X8U4-F1
#
_entry.id   AF-A0A2D5X8U4-F1
#
_cell.length_a   1.000
_cell.length_b   1.000
_cell.length_c   1.000
_cell.angle_alpha   90.00
_cell.angle_beta   90.00
_cell.angle_gamma   90.00
#
_symmetry.space_group_name_H-M   'P 1'
#
loop_
_entity.id
_entity.type
_entity.pdbx_description
1 polymer ?
#
loop_
_entity_poly.entity_id
_entity_poly.type
_entity_poly.pdbx_seq_one_letter_code
_entity_poly.pdbx_strand_id
1 'polypeptide(L)'
;GLDGRDVDQNGRLKQENGAYLNLLLGTSIILVSSPLFVLGTFPQAFIAWWLGDRTDEGIDARTTYHLLAAMFSIPIFWPLFSIIWTLLAINVVGIEAIYAPIIFAILLPAFYIATLTTAYGYDLTQDFLRNRRRMKLSRKDDSVKLHNSIIHVDKYLVDLI
;
A
#
# COMPACT_ATOMS: atom_id res chain seq x y z
N GLY A 1 10.12 11.30 3.81
CA GLY A 1 10.58 12.68 3.58
C GLY A 1 9.45 13.49 2.99
N LEU A 2 9.67 14.78 2.74
CA LEU A 2 8.85 15.55 1.81
C LEU A 2 9.29 15.19 0.39
N ASP A 3 8.31 15.00 -0.50
CA ASP A 3 8.55 14.83 -1.93
C ASP A 3 8.27 16.16 -2.64
N GLY A 4 8.89 16.41 -3.79
CA GLY A 4 8.59 17.59 -4.62
C GLY A 4 7.10 17.66 -5.01
N ARG A 5 6.42 16.51 -5.07
CA ARG A 5 4.97 16.41 -5.32
C ARG A 5 4.11 17.03 -4.21
N ASP A 6 4.67 17.20 -3.00
CA ASP A 6 3.98 17.79 -1.85
C ASP A 6 3.90 19.33 -1.91
N VAL A 7 4.61 19.94 -2.87
CA VAL A 7 4.67 21.38 -3.08
C VAL A 7 3.81 21.77 -4.30
N ASP A 8 3.12 22.91 -4.23
CA ASP A 8 2.37 23.50 -5.33
C ASP A 8 3.27 24.30 -6.28
N GLN A 9 2.69 24.82 -7.36
CA GLN A 9 3.43 25.63 -8.35
C GLN A 9 3.98 26.94 -7.76
N ASN A 10 3.48 27.38 -6.61
CA ASN A 10 3.92 28.59 -5.92
C ASN A 10 4.98 28.27 -4.85
N GLY A 11 5.47 27.03 -4.74
CA GLY A 11 6.44 26.68 -3.69
C GLY A 11 5.83 26.53 -2.29
N ARG A 12 4.51 26.38 -2.16
CA ARG A 12 3.80 26.17 -0.87
C ARG A 12 3.39 24.72 -0.70
N LEU A 13 3.23 24.27 0.54
CA LEU A 13 2.77 22.91 0.83
C LEU A 13 1.30 22.72 0.43
N LYS A 14 1.00 21.65 -0.33
CA LYS A 14 -0.37 21.31 -0.71
C LYS A 14 -1.21 20.92 0.52
N GLN A 15 -2.40 21.49 0.58
CA GLN A 15 -3.39 21.22 1.62
C GLN A 15 -4.66 20.69 0.96
N GLU A 16 -5.01 19.45 1.26
CA GLU A 16 -6.23 18.83 0.73
C GLU A 16 -7.34 18.91 1.77
N ASN A 17 -8.43 19.59 1.43
CA ASN A 17 -9.65 19.62 2.21
C ASN A 17 -10.43 18.32 1.97
N GLY A 18 -10.89 17.66 3.03
CA GLY A 18 -11.66 16.40 2.94
C GLY A 18 -10.86 15.11 3.16
N ALA A 19 -9.58 15.18 3.53
CA ALA A 19 -8.74 13.99 3.75
C ALA A 19 -9.27 13.01 4.81
N TYR A 20 -10.15 13.45 5.73
CA TYR A 20 -10.80 12.55 6.69
C TYR A 20 -11.72 11.51 6.02
N LEU A 21 -12.29 11.83 4.85
CA LEU A 21 -13.06 10.85 4.07
C LEU A 21 -12.14 9.74 3.55
N ASN A 22 -10.94 10.08 3.08
CA ASN A 22 -9.95 9.08 2.65
C ASN A 22 -9.54 8.17 3.81
N LEU A 23 -9.37 8.72 5.02
CA LEU A 23 -9.11 7.90 6.21
C LEU A 23 -10.27 6.95 6.49
N LEU A 24 -11.50 7.45 6.51
CA LEU A 24 -12.69 6.66 6.84
C LEU A 24 -12.94 5.56 5.81
N LEU A 25 -12.90 5.89 4.53
CA LEU A 25 -13.05 4.92 3.43
C LEU A 25 -11.89 3.93 3.42
N GLY A 26 -10.64 4.41 3.49
CA GLY A 26 -9.47 3.55 3.47
C GLY A 26 -9.46 2.55 4.62
N THR A 27 -9.73 3.01 5.84
CA THR A 27 -9.80 2.14 7.03
C THR A 27 -10.95 1.14 6.93
N SER A 28 -12.12 1.56 6.43
CA SER A 28 -13.28 0.67 6.27
C SER A 28 -13.01 -0.42 5.23
N ILE A 29 -12.39 -0.07 4.11
CA ILE A 29 -12.02 -1.02 3.06
C ILE A 29 -11.03 -2.04 3.62
N ILE A 30 -9.96 -1.58 4.28
CA ILE A 30 -8.98 -2.47 4.93
C ILE A 30 -9.67 -3.39 5.93
N LEU A 31 -10.58 -2.88 6.77
CA LEU A 31 -11.23 -3.68 7.79
C LEU A 31 -12.01 -4.85 7.16
N VAL A 32 -12.75 -4.59 6.08
CA VAL A 32 -13.55 -5.59 5.37
C VAL A 32 -12.66 -6.57 4.59
N SER A 33 -11.60 -6.11 3.94
CA SER A 33 -10.72 -6.95 3.12
C SER A 33 -9.66 -7.70 3.93
N SER A 34 -9.35 -7.23 5.14
CA SER A 34 -8.25 -7.74 5.97
C SER A 34 -8.33 -9.23 6.29
N PRO A 35 -9.50 -9.85 6.57
CA PRO A 35 -9.50 -11.28 6.91
C PRO A 35 -9.02 -12.12 5.73
N LEU A 36 -9.52 -11.88 4.52
CA LEU A 36 -9.08 -12.60 3.33
C LEU A 36 -7.63 -12.28 2.97
N PHE A 37 -7.22 -11.01 3.11
CA PHE A 37 -5.84 -10.61 2.86
C PHE A 37 -4.86 -11.29 3.82
N VAL A 38 -5.18 -11.35 5.11
CA VAL A 38 -4.34 -11.98 6.14
C VAL A 38 -4.19 -13.48 5.91
N LEU A 39 -5.27 -14.13 5.50
CA LEU A 39 -5.30 -15.59 5.32
C LEU A 39 -4.70 -16.08 3.98
N GLY A 40 -4.56 -15.20 2.99
CA GLY A 40 -3.99 -15.52 1.68
C GLY A 40 -2.68 -14.81 1.37
N THR A 41 -2.71 -13.48 1.25
CA THR A 41 -1.61 -12.71 0.64
C THR A 41 -0.62 -12.14 1.66
N PHE A 42 -1.05 -11.90 2.90
CA PHE A 42 -0.19 -11.33 3.95
C PHE A 42 1.07 -12.15 4.25
N PRO A 43 1.04 -13.49 4.37
CA PRO A 43 2.26 -14.26 4.63
C PRO A 43 3.32 -14.05 3.54
N GLN A 44 2.88 -13.98 2.28
CA GLN A 44 3.75 -13.70 1.14
C GLN A 44 4.29 -12.26 1.17
N ALA A 45 3.44 -11.27 1.45
CA ALA A 45 3.86 -9.88 1.58
C ALA A 45 4.87 -9.69 2.73
N PHE A 46 4.68 -10.41 3.83
CA PHE A 46 5.59 -10.40 4.99
C PHE A 46 6.95 -11.00 4.64
N ILE A 47 7.01 -12.13 3.94
CA ILE A 47 8.26 -12.73 3.46
C ILE A 47 9.01 -11.75 2.54
N ALA A 48 8.29 -11.09 1.63
CA ALA A 48 8.86 -10.10 0.72
C ALA A 48 9.51 -8.93 1.47
N TRP A 49 8.81 -8.40 2.47
CA TRP A 49 9.32 -7.35 3.34
C TRP A 49 10.55 -7.83 4.15
N TRP A 50 10.47 -9.03 4.74
CA TRP A 50 11.53 -9.61 5.57
C TRP A 50 12.82 -9.86 4.79
N LEU A 51 12.71 -10.32 3.54
CA LEU A 51 13.84 -10.50 2.61
C LEU A 51 14.40 -9.16 2.16
N GLY A 52 13.54 -8.22 1.76
CA GLY A 52 13.96 -6.91 1.28
C GLY A 52 14.71 -6.07 2.30
N ASP A 53 14.40 -6.22 3.60
CA ASP A 53 15.05 -5.48 4.68
C ASP A 53 16.35 -6.13 5.19
N ARG A 54 16.67 -7.36 4.76
CA ARG A 54 17.87 -8.10 5.21
C ARG A 54 18.98 -8.18 4.17
N THR A 55 18.83 -7.51 3.04
CA THR A 55 19.81 -7.53 1.97
C THR A 55 20.68 -6.27 2.01
N ASP A 56 22.00 -6.44 1.90
CA ASP A 56 22.99 -5.35 1.90
C ASP A 56 23.01 -4.51 0.61
N GLU A 57 22.19 -4.86 -0.38
CA GLU A 57 22.07 -4.20 -1.68
C GLU A 57 21.27 -2.87 -1.63
N GLY A 58 20.78 -2.46 -0.46
CA GLY A 58 20.15 -1.16 -0.25
C GLY A 58 18.69 -1.08 -0.74
N ILE A 59 18.24 0.12 -1.12
CA ILE A 59 16.82 0.44 -1.39
C ILE A 59 16.27 -0.30 -2.63
N ASP A 60 17.12 -0.59 -3.62
CA ASP A 60 16.70 -1.25 -4.86
C ASP A 60 16.34 -2.72 -4.66
N ALA A 61 17.00 -3.38 -3.71
CA ALA A 61 16.70 -4.77 -3.34
C ALA A 61 15.29 -4.90 -2.76
N ARG A 62 14.88 -3.99 -1.88
CA ARG A 62 13.52 -3.99 -1.31
C ARG A 62 12.44 -3.99 -2.40
N THR A 63 12.60 -3.14 -3.41
CA THR A 63 11.65 -3.06 -4.54
C THR A 63 11.64 -4.36 -5.35
N THR A 64 12.82 -4.95 -5.55
CA THR A 64 12.98 -6.22 -6.29
C THR A 64 12.30 -7.39 -5.58
N TYR A 65 12.47 -7.54 -4.26
CA TYR A 65 11.80 -8.60 -3.50
C TYR A 65 10.28 -8.44 -3.47
N HIS A 66 9.79 -7.21 -3.34
CA HIS A 66 8.34 -6.95 -3.40
C HIS A 66 7.77 -7.25 -4.79
N LEU A 67 8.48 -6.90 -5.87
CA LEU A 67 8.08 -7.22 -7.24
C LEU A 67 8.05 -8.74 -7.45
N LEU A 68 9.11 -9.45 -7.07
CA LEU A 68 9.18 -10.91 -7.20
C LEU A 68 8.04 -11.57 -6.44
N ALA A 69 7.81 -11.16 -5.19
CA ALA A 69 6.72 -11.71 -4.40
C ALA A 69 5.35 -11.44 -5.04
N ALA A 70 5.12 -10.24 -5.59
CA ALA A 70 3.90 -9.92 -6.31
C ALA A 70 3.74 -10.77 -7.59
N MET A 71 4.79 -10.99 -8.37
CA MET A 71 4.74 -11.82 -9.58
C MET A 71 4.46 -13.30 -9.26
N PHE A 72 5.07 -13.83 -8.20
CA PHE A 72 4.87 -15.21 -7.78
C PHE A 72 3.61 -15.44 -6.94
N SER A 73 2.93 -14.38 -6.51
CA SER A 73 1.70 -14.50 -5.72
C SER A 73 0.60 -15.26 -6.45
N ILE A 74 0.39 -14.97 -7.73
CA ILE A 74 -0.65 -15.58 -8.57
C ILE A 74 -0.37 -17.07 -8.87
N PRO A 75 0.81 -17.47 -9.36
CA PRO A 75 1.04 -18.88 -9.71
C PRO A 75 1.39 -19.79 -8.52
N ILE A 76 1.95 -19.24 -7.43
CA ILE A 76 2.48 -20.06 -6.32
C ILE A 76 1.62 -19.89 -5.07
N PHE A 77 1.62 -18.69 -4.49
CA PHE A 77 1.06 -18.50 -3.15
C PHE A 77 -0.46 -18.65 -3.12
N TRP A 78 -1.20 -18.05 -4.05
CA TRP A 78 -2.65 -18.12 -4.01
C TRP A 78 -3.19 -19.53 -4.28
N PRO A 79 -2.71 -20.30 -5.27
CA PRO A 79 -3.11 -21.69 -5.43
C PRO A 79 -2.77 -22.53 -4.19
N LEU A 80 -1.58 -22.34 -3.62
CA LEU A 80 -1.17 -23.06 -2.41
C LEU A 80 -2.11 -22.78 -1.23
N PHE A 81 -2.39 -21.51 -0.94
CA PHE A 81 -3.31 -21.14 0.14
C PHE A 81 -4.75 -21.56 -0.17
N SER A 82 -5.21 -21.46 -1.42
CA SER A 82 -6.53 -21.94 -1.81
C SER A 82 -6.69 -23.45 -1.59
N ILE A 83 -5.65 -24.26 -1.85
CA ILE A 83 -5.66 -25.70 -1.52
C ILE A 83 -5.79 -25.90 -0.01
N ILE A 84 -4.96 -25.21 0.79
CA ILE A 84 -4.99 -25.32 2.26
C ILE A 84 -6.38 -24.97 2.79
N TRP A 85 -6.95 -23.85 2.36
CA TRP A 85 -8.28 -23.41 2.79
C TRP A 85 -9.40 -24.35 2.33
N THR A 86 -9.28 -24.92 1.13
CA THR A 86 -10.24 -25.91 0.63
C THR A 86 -10.19 -27.19 1.48
N LEU A 87 -8.99 -27.67 1.82
CA LEU A 87 -8.82 -28.84 2.70
C LEU A 87 -9.35 -28.58 4.10
N LEU A 88 -9.12 -27.39 4.66
CA LEU A 88 -9.69 -27.00 5.96
C LEU A 88 -11.22 -26.93 5.91
N ALA A 89 -11.80 -26.42 4.83
CA ALA A 89 -13.24 -26.37 4.65
C ALA A 89 -13.87 -27.79 4.64
N ILE A 90 -13.20 -28.76 4.03
CA ILE A 90 -13.67 -30.16 4.02
C ILE A 90 -13.51 -30.81 5.39
N ASN A 91 -12.31 -30.73 5.97
CA ASN A 91 -11.96 -31.53 7.16
C ASN A 91 -12.40 -30.91 8.48
N VAL A 92 -12.51 -29.58 8.57
CA VAL A 92 -12.84 -28.87 9.81
C VAL A 92 -14.28 -28.37 9.80
N VAL A 93 -14.70 -27.76 8.69
CA VAL A 93 -16.08 -27.22 8.56
C VAL A 93 -17.07 -28.32 8.15
N GLY A 94 -16.59 -29.42 7.56
CA GLY A 94 -17.42 -30.55 7.15
C GLY A 94 -18.11 -30.34 5.80
N ILE A 95 -17.58 -29.46 4.94
CA ILE A 95 -18.12 -29.29 3.59
C ILE A 95 -17.84 -30.54 2.75
N GLU A 96 -18.83 -31.01 2.01
CA GLU A 96 -18.67 -32.17 1.13
C GLU A 96 -17.58 -31.93 0.08
N ALA A 97 -16.75 -32.95 -0.16
CA ALA A 97 -15.62 -32.87 -1.08
C ALA A 97 -16.02 -32.56 -2.54
N ILE A 98 -17.29 -32.78 -2.91
CA ILE A 98 -17.82 -32.42 -4.23
C ILE A 98 -17.74 -30.91 -4.51
N TYR A 99 -17.78 -30.07 -3.46
CA TYR A 99 -17.68 -28.61 -3.58
C TYR A 99 -16.24 -28.09 -3.62
N ALA A 100 -15.24 -28.96 -3.40
CA ALA A 100 -13.82 -28.59 -3.39
C ALA A 100 -13.35 -27.76 -4.61
N PRO A 101 -13.64 -28.16 -5.88
CA PRO A 101 -13.21 -27.38 -7.04
C PRO A 101 -13.88 -26.00 -7.10
N ILE A 102 -15.12 -25.89 -6.64
CA ILE A 102 -15.86 -24.63 -6.61
C ILE A 102 -15.25 -23.68 -5.57
N ILE A 103 -14.96 -24.17 -4.36
CA ILE A 103 -14.32 -23.40 -3.31
C ILE A 103 -12.94 -22.91 -3.76
N PHE A 104 -12.13 -23.81 -4.31
CA PHE A 104 -10.81 -23.46 -4.85
C PHE A 104 -10.89 -22.38 -5.93
N ALA A 105 -11.81 -22.52 -6.88
CA ALA A 105 -12.01 -21.55 -7.96
C ALA A 105 -12.51 -20.19 -7.47
N ILE A 106 -13.27 -20.12 -6.37
CA ILE A 106 -13.74 -18.87 -5.76
C ILE A 106 -12.65 -18.18 -4.94
N LEU A 107 -11.80 -18.96 -4.24
CA LEU A 107 -10.76 -18.40 -3.37
C LEU A 107 -9.69 -17.63 -4.14
N LEU A 108 -9.32 -18.06 -5.35
CA LEU A 108 -8.34 -17.35 -6.18
C LEU A 108 -8.74 -15.89 -6.50
N PRO A 109 -9.91 -15.61 -7.12
CA PRO A 109 -10.35 -14.24 -7.34
C PRO A 109 -10.67 -13.51 -6.03
N ALA A 110 -11.11 -14.21 -4.98
CA ALA A 110 -11.32 -13.59 -3.67
C ALA A 110 -10.02 -13.02 -3.08
N PHE A 111 -8.92 -13.77 -3.13
CA PHE A 111 -7.61 -13.26 -2.70
C PHE A 111 -7.09 -12.13 -3.58
N TYR A 112 -7.31 -12.19 -4.90
CA TYR A 112 -6.98 -11.09 -5.82
C TYR A 112 -7.71 -9.80 -5.42
N ILE A 113 -9.03 -9.86 -5.27
CA ILE A 113 -9.87 -8.71 -4.91
C ILE A 113 -9.49 -8.19 -3.52
N ALA A 114 -9.27 -9.09 -2.55
CA ALA A 114 -8.85 -8.70 -1.20
C ALA A 114 -7.49 -7.98 -1.21
N THR A 115 -6.56 -8.43 -2.05
CA THR A 115 -5.24 -7.78 -2.19
C THR A 115 -5.37 -6.37 -2.77
N LEU A 116 -6.12 -6.22 -3.86
CA LEU A 116 -6.32 -4.91 -4.50
C LEU A 116 -7.05 -3.93 -3.59
N THR A 117 -8.14 -4.38 -2.96
CA THR A 117 -8.93 -3.53 -2.04
C THR A 117 -8.11 -3.13 -0.83
N THR A 118 -7.33 -4.05 -0.24
CA THR A 118 -6.44 -3.72 0.89
C THR A 118 -5.35 -2.72 0.47
N ALA A 119 -4.73 -2.92 -0.70
CA ALA A 119 -3.72 -2.00 -1.22
C ALA A 119 -4.30 -0.60 -1.49
N TYR A 120 -5.49 -0.53 -2.09
CA TYR A 120 -6.19 0.73 -2.32
C TYR A 120 -6.58 1.43 -1.00
N GLY A 121 -7.15 0.68 -0.06
CA GLY A 121 -7.48 1.21 1.26
C GLY A 121 -6.24 1.73 2.00
N TYR A 122 -5.12 1.01 1.89
CA TYR A 122 -3.85 1.45 2.45
C TYR A 122 -3.38 2.77 1.84
N ASP A 123 -3.43 2.93 0.52
CA ASP A 123 -3.04 4.17 -0.16
C ASP A 123 -3.87 5.37 0.34
N LEU A 124 -5.20 5.21 0.43
CA LEU A 124 -6.09 6.25 0.98
C LEU A 124 -5.72 6.66 2.41
N THR A 125 -5.36 5.70 3.27
CA THR A 125 -4.92 6.01 4.64
C THR A 125 -3.56 6.71 4.65
N GLN A 126 -2.61 6.31 3.79
CA GLN A 126 -1.30 6.94 3.70
C GLN A 126 -1.38 8.37 3.17
N ASP A 127 -2.26 8.63 2.22
CA ASP A 127 -2.55 9.97 1.71
C ASP A 127 -3.08 10.89 2.80
N PHE A 128 -4.01 10.41 3.63
CA PHE A 128 -4.45 11.16 4.79
C PHE A 128 -3.28 11.47 5.75
N LEU A 129 -2.45 10.48 6.08
CA LEU A 129 -1.31 10.66 6.98
C LEU A 129 -0.27 11.62 6.40
N ARG A 130 -0.04 11.58 5.09
CA ARG A 130 0.81 12.53 4.36
C ARG A 130 0.23 13.94 4.45
N ASN A 131 -1.06 14.12 4.15
CA ASN A 131 -1.73 15.41 4.26
C ASN A 131 -1.69 15.97 5.69
N ARG A 132 -1.93 15.14 6.71
CA ARG A 132 -1.81 15.54 8.12
C ARG A 132 -0.41 16.03 8.48
N ARG A 133 0.64 15.36 7.98
CA ARG A 133 2.03 15.79 8.15
C ARG A 133 2.29 17.14 7.46
N ARG A 134 1.80 17.33 6.23
CA ARG A 134 1.90 18.61 5.49
C ARG A 134 1.21 19.75 6.24
N MET A 135 -0.01 19.53 6.73
CA MET A 135 -0.75 20.51 7.53
C MET A 135 -0.02 20.91 8.81
N LYS A 136 0.60 19.94 9.50
CA LYS A 136 1.39 20.21 10.71
C LYS A 136 2.65 21.03 10.40
N LEU A 137 3.30 20.75 9.27
CA LEU A 137 4.50 21.48 8.84
C LEU A 137 4.16 22.89 8.35
N SER A 138 3.07 23.06 7.61
CA SER A 138 2.62 24.36 7.09
C SER A 138 2.34 25.40 8.18
N ARG A 139 2.11 24.96 9.43
CA ARG A 139 1.89 25.84 10.59
C ARG A 139 3.17 26.28 11.28
N LYS A 140 4.34 25.79 10.86
CA LYS A 140 5.64 26.13 11.44
C LYS A 140 6.36 27.17 10.60
N ASP A 141 7.22 27.94 11.24
CA ASP A 141 8.11 28.91 10.58
C ASP A 141 9.03 28.25 9.53
N ASP A 142 9.36 26.97 9.74
CA ASP A 142 10.15 26.17 8.79
C ASP A 142 9.48 26.08 7.41
N SER A 143 8.15 26.11 7.33
CA SER A 143 7.43 26.12 6.05
C SER A 143 7.63 27.44 5.29
N VAL A 144 7.72 28.56 6.01
CA VAL A 144 7.96 29.88 5.41
C VAL A 144 9.40 29.96 4.92
N LYS A 145 10.36 29.45 5.71
CA LYS A 145 11.77 29.33 5.28
C LYS A 145 11.90 28.47 4.03
N LEU A 146 11.24 27.30 4.00
CA LEU A 146 11.23 26.40 2.84
C LEU A 146 10.70 27.11 1.59
N HIS A 147 9.55 27.79 1.70
CA HIS A 147 8.96 28.56 0.60
C HIS A 147 9.90 29.64 0.07
N ASN A 148 10.51 30.43 0.97
CA ASN A 148 11.45 31.48 0.58
C ASN A 148 12.70 30.91 -0.10
N SER A 149 13.22 29.77 0.37
CA SER A 149 14.35 29.09 -0.26
C SER A 149 14.01 28.60 -1.67
N ILE A 150 12.80 28.06 -1.88
CA ILE A 150 12.35 27.62 -3.21
C ILE A 150 12.27 28.81 -4.17
N ILE A 151 11.64 29.91 -3.76
CA ILE A 151 11.56 31.14 -4.58
C ILE A 151 12.95 31.70 -4.90
N HIS A 152 13.86 31.67 -3.91
CA HIS A 152 15.21 32.16 -4.09
C HIS A 152 15.98 31.36 -5.16
N VAL A 153 15.89 30.02 -5.12
CA VAL A 153 16.52 29.15 -6.13
C VAL A 153 15.86 29.34 -7.49
N ASP A 154 14.54 29.41 -7.55
CA ASP A 154 13.78 29.62 -8.80
C ASP A 154 14.23 30.88 -9.54
N LYS A 155 14.46 31.98 -8.80
CA LYS A 155 14.97 33.23 -9.37
C LYS A 155 16.30 33.04 -10.12
N TYR A 156 17.26 32.31 -9.53
CA TYR A 156 18.55 32.06 -10.18
C TYR A 156 18.44 31.11 -11.37
N LEU A 157 17.48 30.19 -11.35
CA LEU A 157 17.25 29.28 -12.48
C LEU A 157 16.64 30.02 -13.67
N VAL A 158 15.76 31.00 -13.42
CA VAL A 158 15.20 31.87 -14.46
C VAL A 158 16.28 32.77 -15.07
N ASP A 159 17.21 33.29 -14.27
CA ASP A 159 18.33 34.12 -14.76
C ASP A 159 19.37 33.34 -15.63
N LEU A 160 19.26 32.00 -15.67
CA LEU A 160 20.13 31.09 -16.41
C LEU A 160 19.57 30.68 -17.79
N ILE A 161 18.31 31.04 -18.09
CA ILE A 161 17.59 30.76 -19.34
C ILE A 161 17.51 32.02 -20.19
#